data_AF-A0A1Q6K3G2-F1
#
_entry.id   AF-A0A1Q6K3G2-F1
#
_cell.length_a   1.000
_cell.length_b   1.000
_cell.length_c   1.000
_cell.angle_alpha   90.00
_cell.angle_beta   90.00
_cell.angle_gamma   90.00
#
_symmetry.space_group_name_H-M   'P 1'
#
loop_
_entity.id
_entity.type
_entity.pdbx_description
1 polymer ?
#
loop_
_entity_poly.entity_id
_entity_poly.type
_entity_poly.pdbx_seq_one_letter_code
_entity_poly.pdbx_strand_id
1 'polypeptide(L)'
;MLIPTVDMKEFEKIGFKKCKKPYDGCYYLCFSRGVQYIFLSPVMVDIVGWEDDDPRIHKRANCRYRDNRTALEFLVEMAKKDMITCNYLKKVGK
;
A
#
# COMPACT_ATOMS: atom_id res chain seq x y z
N MET A 1 -4.16 2.44 -13.18
CA MET A 1 -3.27 1.70 -12.26
C MET A 1 -2.35 2.69 -11.57
N LEU A 2 -2.35 2.68 -10.24
CA LEU A 2 -1.38 3.44 -9.43
C LEU A 2 -0.09 2.62 -9.34
N ILE A 3 1.05 3.30 -9.34
CA ILE A 3 2.39 2.69 -9.28
C ILE A 3 3.27 3.45 -8.29
N PRO A 4 4.23 2.79 -7.64
CA PRO A 4 5.23 3.49 -6.82
C PRO A 4 6.16 4.34 -7.69
N THR A 5 6.60 5.47 -7.15
CA THR A 5 7.60 6.38 -7.76
C THR A 5 8.90 6.45 -6.95
N VAL A 6 8.86 5.97 -5.71
CA VAL A 6 10.01 5.92 -4.79
C VAL A 6 10.43 4.47 -4.53
N ASP A 7 11.61 4.28 -3.93
CA ASP A 7 12.07 2.95 -3.52
C ASP A 7 11.09 2.30 -2.54
N MET A 8 10.89 0.99 -2.67
CA MET A 8 9.93 0.24 -1.87
C MET A 8 10.19 0.33 -0.35
N LYS A 9 11.44 0.56 0.07
CA LYS A 9 11.79 0.72 1.49
C LYS A 9 11.28 2.03 2.10
N GLU A 10 11.02 3.06 1.29
CA GLU A 10 10.47 4.33 1.79
C GLU A 10 9.07 4.14 2.37
N PHE A 11 8.33 3.15 1.89
CA PHE A 11 6.99 2.84 2.39
C PHE A 11 7.01 2.22 3.80
N GLU A 12 8.10 1.54 4.19
CA GLU A 12 8.27 1.02 5.56
C GLU A 12 8.22 2.17 6.59
N LYS A 13 8.81 3.32 6.24
CA LYS A 13 8.87 4.51 7.12
C LYS A 13 7.49 5.10 7.43
N ILE A 14 6.51 4.89 6.54
CA ILE A 14 5.13 5.39 6.72
C ILE A 14 4.16 4.31 7.23
N GLY A 15 4.65 3.09 7.50
CA GLY A 15 3.90 2.05 8.21
C GLY A 15 3.61 0.78 7.42
N PHE A 16 3.96 0.73 6.13
CA PHE A 16 3.79 -0.49 5.35
C PHE A 16 4.63 -1.63 5.95
N LYS A 17 4.05 -2.82 5.98
CA LYS A 17 4.70 -4.04 6.42
C LYS A 17 4.88 -4.97 5.23
N LYS A 18 6.03 -5.66 5.16
CA LYS A 18 6.27 -6.66 4.11
C LYS A 18 5.19 -7.73 4.13
N CYS A 19 4.76 -8.17 2.96
CA CYS A 19 3.86 -9.30 2.80
C CYS A 19 4.52 -10.60 3.27
N LYS A 20 3.70 -11.62 3.57
CA LYS A 20 4.16 -12.96 3.88
C LYS A 20 4.77 -13.61 2.63
N LYS A 21 5.75 -14.50 2.80
CA LYS A 21 6.24 -15.36 1.71
C LYS A 21 5.08 -16.15 1.09
N PRO A 22 5.04 -16.35 -0.25
CA PRO A 22 6.11 -16.07 -1.23
C PRO A 22 6.08 -14.66 -1.83
N TYR A 23 5.28 -13.73 -1.29
CA TYR A 23 5.11 -12.37 -1.82
C TYR A 23 6.25 -11.44 -1.40
N ASP A 24 7.49 -11.92 -1.51
CA ASP A 24 8.69 -11.14 -1.21
C ASP A 24 8.74 -9.87 -2.09
N GLY A 25 9.09 -8.74 -1.48
CA GLY A 25 9.11 -7.44 -2.16
C GLY A 25 7.76 -6.72 -2.26
N CYS A 26 6.66 -7.35 -1.83
CA CYS A 26 5.37 -6.69 -1.68
C CYS A 26 5.14 -6.23 -0.23
N TYR A 27 4.23 -5.28 -0.06
CA TYR A 27 3.87 -4.70 1.22
C TYR A 27 2.36 -4.53 1.35
N TYR A 28 1.91 -4.40 2.60
CA TYR A 28 0.53 -4.09 2.93
C TYR A 28 0.43 -3.08 4.08
N LEU A 29 -0.69 -2.34 4.11
CA LEU A 29 -1.08 -1.48 5.22
C LEU A 29 -2.59 -1.61 5.48
N CYS A 30 -2.96 -2.16 6.63
CA CYS A 30 -4.36 -2.39 7.01
C CYS A 30 -5.03 -1.14 7.60
N PHE A 31 -6.28 -0.91 7.20
CA PHE A 31 -7.17 0.14 7.69
C PHE A 31 -8.42 -0.50 8.28
N SER A 32 -8.71 -0.21 9.55
CA SER A 32 -9.95 -0.68 10.20
C SER A 32 -11.18 -0.03 9.58
N ARG A 33 -11.07 1.24 9.19
CA ARG A 33 -12.16 2.00 8.56
C ARG A 33 -12.39 1.48 7.14
N GLY A 34 -13.57 0.88 6.95
CA GLY A 34 -13.97 0.27 5.69
C GLY A 34 -13.32 -1.09 5.42
N VAL A 35 -12.73 -1.73 6.43
CA VAL A 35 -12.26 -3.13 6.41
C VAL A 35 -11.46 -3.44 5.14
N GLN A 36 -10.39 -2.68 4.96
CA GLN A 36 -9.62 -2.65 3.73
C GLN A 36 -8.13 -2.50 4.02
N TYR A 37 -7.29 -2.83 3.05
CA TYR A 37 -5.86 -2.60 3.13
C TYR A 37 -5.31 -2.11 1.80
N ILE A 38 -4.20 -1.37 1.86
CA ILE A 38 -3.46 -1.01 0.65
C ILE A 38 -2.48 -2.13 0.36
N PHE A 39 -2.59 -2.74 -0.81
CA PHE A 39 -1.57 -3.61 -1.38
C PHE A 39 -0.57 -2.78 -2.20
N LEU A 40 0.71 -3.06 -2.00
CA LEU A 40 1.79 -2.34 -2.66
C LEU A 40 2.82 -3.33 -3.20
N SER A 41 3.08 -3.27 -4.50
CA SER A 41 4.14 -4.01 -5.19
C SER A 41 5.02 -3.06 -6.00
N PRO A 42 6.17 -3.51 -6.53
CA PRO A 42 7.02 -2.68 -7.39
C PRO A 42 6.34 -2.14 -8.66
N VAL A 43 5.21 -2.74 -9.07
CA VAL A 43 4.54 -2.42 -10.33
C VAL A 43 3.10 -1.93 -10.15
N MET A 44 2.52 -2.02 -8.94
CA MET A 44 1.15 -1.57 -8.71
C MET A 44 0.85 -1.23 -7.24
N VAL A 45 -0.13 -0.36 -7.06
CA VAL A 45 -0.75 -0.02 -5.78
C VAL A 45 -2.26 -0.17 -5.92
N ASP A 46 -2.89 -0.81 -4.94
CA ASP A 46 -4.33 -1.08 -4.97
C ASP A 46 -4.95 -1.08 -3.57
N ILE A 47 -6.26 -0.82 -3.50
CA ILE A 47 -7.06 -0.99 -2.29
C ILE A 47 -7.80 -2.31 -2.41
N VAL A 48 -7.62 -3.17 -1.41
CA VAL A 48 -8.22 -4.50 -1.37
C VAL A 48 -9.08 -4.61 -0.12
N GLY A 49 -10.24 -5.27 -0.23
CA GLY A 49 -11.03 -5.67 0.93
C GLY A 49 -10.20 -6.56 1.84
N TRP A 50 -10.27 -6.33 3.15
CA TRP A 50 -9.53 -7.14 4.11
C TRP A 50 -10.31 -8.41 4.42
N GLU A 51 -9.82 -9.52 3.88
CA GLU A 51 -10.25 -10.88 4.21
C GLU A 51 -9.29 -11.52 5.23
N ASP A 52 -9.82 -12.28 6.18
CA ASP A 52 -9.04 -12.89 7.28
C ASP A 52 -7.98 -13.91 6.80
N ASP A 53 -8.19 -14.50 5.63
CA ASP A 53 -7.37 -15.56 5.04
C ASP A 53 -6.44 -15.07 3.91
N ASP A 54 -6.32 -13.75 3.71
CA ASP A 54 -5.46 -13.22 2.65
C ASP A 54 -4.01 -13.70 2.84
N PRO A 55 -3.44 -14.46 1.88
CA PRO A 55 -2.14 -15.11 2.06
C PRO A 55 -0.97 -14.12 2.11
N ARG A 56 -1.20 -12.85 1.76
CA ARG A 56 -0.21 -11.77 1.80
C ARG A 56 -0.09 -11.17 3.20
N ILE A 57 -1.15 -11.23 4.01
CA ILE A 57 -1.23 -10.59 5.32
C ILE A 57 -0.71 -11.56 6.41
N HIS A 58 -0.09 -11.00 7.45
CA HIS A 58 0.37 -11.80 8.58
C HIS A 58 -0.77 -12.04 9.57
N LYS A 59 -0.77 -13.18 10.28
CA LYS A 59 -1.72 -13.45 11.39
C LYS A 59 -1.85 -12.28 12.38
N ARG A 60 -0.74 -11.56 12.63
CA ARG A 60 -0.75 -10.25 13.30
C ARG A 60 -0.60 -9.14 12.26
N ALA A 61 -1.73 -8.71 11.71
CA ALA A 61 -1.82 -7.62 10.75
C ALA A 61 -1.39 -6.27 11.37
N ASN A 62 -0.91 -5.34 10.56
CA ASN A 62 -0.44 -4.01 10.99
C ASN A 62 -1.58 -2.97 11.07
N CYS A 63 -2.77 -3.38 11.51
CA CYS A 63 -3.93 -2.49 11.52
C CYS A 63 -3.73 -1.31 12.49
N ARG A 64 -3.80 -0.09 11.95
CA ARG A 64 -3.70 1.15 12.74
C ARG A 64 -5.08 1.57 13.22
N TYR A 65 -5.60 0.88 14.23
CA TYR A 65 -6.96 1.11 14.75
C TYR A 65 -7.26 2.54 15.21
N ARG A 66 -6.23 3.34 15.55
CA ARG A 66 -6.35 4.75 15.94
C ARG A 66 -6.27 5.73 14.76
N ASP A 67 -5.94 5.25 13.57
CA ASP A 67 -5.90 6.07 12.37
C ASP A 67 -7.33 6.34 11.89
N ASN A 68 -7.67 7.62 11.76
CA ASN A 68 -9.02 8.03 11.39
C ASN A 68 -9.23 8.09 9.87
N ARG A 69 -8.16 7.87 9.09
CA ARG A 69 -8.22 7.90 7.62
C ARG A 69 -8.71 6.57 7.05
N THR A 70 -9.37 6.66 5.92
CA THR A 70 -9.62 5.54 4.99
C THR A 70 -8.38 5.25 4.15
N ALA A 71 -8.33 4.08 3.51
CA ALA A 71 -7.23 3.77 2.60
C ALA A 71 -7.18 4.75 1.41
N LEU A 72 -8.33 5.23 0.94
CA LEU A 72 -8.41 6.23 -0.13
C LEU A 72 -7.80 7.56 0.28
N GLU A 73 -8.15 8.09 1.46
CA GLU A 73 -7.56 9.33 1.98
C GLU A 73 -6.04 9.20 2.15
N PHE A 74 -5.58 8.03 2.63
CA PHE A 74 -4.16 7.75 2.73
C PHE A 74 -3.46 7.69 1.36
N LEU A 75 -4.08 7.07 0.35
CA LEU A 75 -3.55 7.09 -1.02
C LEU A 75 -3.47 8.51 -1.59
N VAL A 76 -4.46 9.36 -1.32
CA VAL A 76 -4.42 10.78 -1.73
C VAL A 76 -3.22 11.48 -1.09
N GLU A 77 -2.96 11.26 0.20
CA GLU A 77 -1.76 11.80 0.84
C GLU A 77 -0.46 11.27 0.21
N MET A 78 -0.39 9.98 -0.11
CA MET A 78 0.78 9.39 -0.77
C MET A 78 1.01 10.01 -2.16
N ALA A 79 -0.05 10.24 -2.92
CA ALA A 79 0.02 10.90 -4.22
C ALA A 79 0.48 12.35 -4.11
N LYS A 80 -0.02 13.10 -3.11
CA LYS A 80 0.42 14.49 -2.84
C LYS A 80 1.87 14.60 -2.35
N LYS A 81 2.47 13.49 -1.92
CA LYS A 81 3.89 13.39 -1.51
C LYS A 81 4.76 12.77 -2.61
N ASP A 82 4.24 12.63 -3.83
CA ASP A 82 4.95 12.03 -4.98
C ASP A 82 5.52 10.64 -4.68
N MET A 83 4.87 9.85 -3.80
CA MET A 83 5.26 8.46 -3.50
C MET A 83 4.62 7.46 -4.45
N ILE A 84 3.48 7.83 -5.04
CA ILE A 84 2.77 7.05 -6.04
C ILE A 84 2.26 7.97 -7.16
N THR A 85 2.06 7.41 -8.34
CA THR A 85 1.45 8.14 -9.47
C THR A 85 0.60 7.21 -10.32
N CYS A 86 -0.15 7.77 -11.26
CA CYS A 86 -0.80 6.96 -12.28
C CYS A 86 0.24 6.51 -13.31
N ASN A 87 0.20 5.24 -13.73
CA ASN A 87 1.13 4.70 -14.72
C ASN A 87 1.23 5.57 -15.99
N TYR A 88 0.10 6.07 -16.51
CA TYR A 88 0.07 6.92 -17.71
C TYR A 88 0.67 8.33 -17.50
N LEU A 89 0.91 8.75 -16.26
CA LEU A 89 1.61 10.00 -15.92
C LEU A 89 3.12 9.81 -15.76
N LYS A 90 3.61 8.57 -15.67
CA LYS A 90 5.04 8.29 -15.60
C LYS A 90 5.67 8.72 -16.91
N LYS A 91 6.34 9.87 -16.91
CA LYS A 91 7.15 10.31 -18.04
C LYS A 91 8.28 9.30 -18.21
N VAL A 92 8.17 8.43 -19.22
CA VAL A 92 9.33 7.69 -19.72
C VAL A 92 10.25 8.77 -20.27
N GLY A 93 11.43 8.94 -19.64
CA GLY A 93 12.42 9.90 -20.10
C GLY A 93 12.65 9.72 -21.60
N LYS A 94 12.59 10.83 -22.35
CA LYS A 94 13.28 10.94 -23.63
C LYS A 94 14.78 10.91 -23.38
#